data_AF-A0A0J7JTW9-F1
#
_entry.id   AF-A0A0J7JTW9-F1
#
_cell.length_a   1.000
_cell.length_b   1.000
_cell.length_c   1.000
_cell.angle_alpha   90.00
_cell.angle_beta   90.00
_cell.angle_gamma   90.00
#
_symmetry.space_group_name_H-M   'P 1'
#
loop_
_entity.id
_entity.type
_entity.pdbx_description
1 polymer ?
#
loop_
_entity_poly.entity_id
_entity_poly.type
_entity_poly.pdbx_seq_one_letter_code
_entity_poly.pdbx_strand_id
1 'polypeptide(L)'
;MLTIINHNLLSALDRHAPVREIVQKRPPAPWVNNYIIQKMKQRDRVRRAWRRHGKPEFYEAFKRLRNLVQSQIREAKEKYYLTALKGKQGPSSTWGELKHLGLLGSLAKNRCNFDLNELNSAFTSSSSQYPEVRPVHSALCSSPGDLGQFDETDFFFADILPKTIRDYLQR
;
A
#
# COMPACT_ATOMS: atom_id res chain seq x y z
N MET A 1 -48.86 37.67 -14.07
CA MET A 1 -47.59 37.87 -14.79
C MET A 1 -46.46 37.02 -14.18
N LEU A 2 -46.02 37.28 -12.94
CA LEU A 2 -44.95 36.52 -12.27
C LEU A 2 -45.23 35.01 -12.12
N THR A 3 -46.48 34.65 -11.85
CA THR A 3 -46.91 33.24 -11.70
C THR A 3 -46.75 32.44 -12.99
N ILE A 4 -47.00 33.06 -14.14
CA ILE A 4 -46.87 32.43 -15.46
C ILE A 4 -45.39 32.20 -15.79
N ILE A 5 -44.52 33.16 -15.47
CA ILE A 5 -43.07 33.03 -15.70
C ILE A 5 -42.50 31.92 -14.83
N ASN A 6 -42.82 31.90 -13.53
CA ASN A 6 -42.37 30.86 -12.61
C ASN A 6 -42.83 29.47 -13.05
N HIS A 7 -44.09 29.34 -13.48
CA HIS A 7 -44.61 28.08 -13.98
C HIS A 7 -43.84 27.59 -15.22
N ASN A 8 -43.62 28.46 -16.21
CA ASN A 8 -42.88 28.09 -17.41
C ASN A 8 -41.44 27.70 -17.10
N LEU A 9 -40.77 28.43 -16.21
CA LEU A 9 -39.40 28.13 -15.79
C LEU A 9 -39.31 26.78 -15.07
N LEU A 10 -40.20 26.52 -14.12
CA LEU A 10 -40.26 25.23 -13.43
C LEU A 10 -40.54 24.09 -14.41
N SER A 11 -41.50 24.26 -15.33
CA SER A 11 -41.81 23.22 -16.33
C SER A 11 -40.64 22.91 -17.26
N ALA A 12 -39.83 23.93 -17.61
CA ALA A 12 -38.63 23.75 -18.42
C ALA A 12 -37.52 23.06 -17.62
N LEU A 13 -37.34 23.43 -16.34
CA LEU A 13 -36.38 22.80 -15.44
C LEU A 13 -36.76 21.34 -15.17
N ASP A 14 -38.02 21.02 -14.87
CA ASP A 14 -38.47 19.65 -14.64
C ASP A 14 -38.29 18.76 -15.88
N ARG A 15 -38.46 19.34 -17.08
CA ARG A 15 -38.27 18.62 -18.35
C ARG A 15 -36.80 18.37 -18.68
N HIS A 16 -35.92 19.36 -18.48
CA HIS A 16 -34.54 19.31 -18.96
C HIS A 16 -33.50 19.02 -17.86
N ALA A 17 -33.81 19.30 -16.61
CA ALA A 17 -32.98 19.10 -15.43
C ALA A 17 -33.82 18.61 -14.24
N PRO A 18 -34.53 17.47 -14.39
CA PRO A 18 -35.32 16.91 -13.30
C PRO A 18 -34.42 16.64 -12.08
N VAL A 19 -34.93 16.95 -10.90
CA VAL A 19 -34.27 16.58 -9.64
C VAL A 19 -34.19 15.06 -9.58
N ARG A 20 -32.98 14.53 -9.49
CA ARG A 20 -32.72 13.09 -9.37
C ARG A 20 -32.00 12.83 -8.06
N GLU A 21 -32.50 11.85 -7.31
CA GLU A 21 -31.77 11.30 -6.18
C GLU A 21 -30.64 10.41 -6.73
N ILE A 22 -29.39 10.80 -6.45
CA ILE A 22 -28.21 10.07 -6.88
C ILE A 22 -27.62 9.37 -5.66
N VAL A 23 -27.56 8.04 -5.71
CA VAL A 23 -26.84 7.26 -4.71
C VAL A 23 -25.34 7.33 -5.02
N GLN A 24 -24.56 7.84 -4.07
CA GLN A 24 -23.11 7.87 -4.19
C GLN A 24 -22.53 6.45 -4.05
N LYS A 25 -22.26 5.79 -5.18
CA LYS A 25 -21.69 4.42 -5.21
C LYS A 25 -20.28 4.32 -4.61
N ARG A 26 -19.54 5.43 -4.57
CA ARG A 26 -18.14 5.48 -4.11
C ARG A 26 -17.95 6.71 -3.22
N PRO A 27 -18.03 6.56 -1.89
CA PRO A 27 -17.73 7.67 -0.98
C PRO A 27 -16.28 8.13 -1.18
N PRO A 28 -15.97 9.39 -0.86
CA PRO A 28 -14.59 9.85 -0.88
C PRO A 28 -13.75 8.99 0.06
N ALA A 29 -12.47 8.82 -0.27
CA ALA A 29 -11.56 8.04 0.55
C ALA A 29 -11.48 8.66 1.96
N PRO A 30 -11.74 7.89 3.04
CA PRO A 30 -11.93 8.44 4.38
C PRO A 30 -10.64 9.05 4.96
N TRP A 31 -9.47 8.63 4.49
CA TRP A 31 -8.17 9.18 4.89
C TRP A 31 -7.77 10.46 4.13
N VAL A 32 -8.55 10.94 3.16
CA VAL A 32 -8.21 12.16 2.40
C VAL A 32 -8.87 13.37 3.03
N ASN A 33 -8.07 14.21 3.69
CA ASN A 33 -8.53 15.46 4.28
C ASN A 33 -8.48 16.64 3.29
N ASN A 34 -9.12 17.76 3.66
CA ASN A 34 -9.15 18.98 2.85
C ASN A 34 -7.75 19.55 2.56
N TYR A 35 -6.81 19.37 3.49
CA TYR A 35 -5.43 19.82 3.33
C TYR A 35 -4.69 19.05 2.21
N ILE A 36 -4.79 17.73 2.18
CA ILE A 36 -4.27 16.88 1.11
C ILE A 36 -4.89 17.29 -0.23
N ILE A 37 -6.21 17.55 -0.26
CA ILE A 37 -6.90 18.01 -1.48
C ILE A 37 -6.32 19.35 -1.96
N GLN A 38 -6.05 20.29 -1.06
CA GLN A 38 -5.41 21.56 -1.42
C GLN A 38 -4.00 21.35 -2.00
N LYS A 39 -3.20 20.47 -1.40
CA LYS A 39 -1.87 20.13 -1.92
C LYS A 39 -1.93 19.41 -3.27
N MET A 40 -2.93 18.54 -3.49
CA MET A 40 -3.20 17.93 -4.79
C MET A 40 -3.54 19.00 -5.84
N LYS A 41 -4.41 19.96 -5.51
CA LYS A 41 -4.74 21.10 -6.39
C LYS A 41 -3.50 21.92 -6.73
N GLN A 42 -2.63 22.18 -5.74
CA GLN A 42 -1.37 22.90 -5.95
C GLN A 42 -0.44 22.13 -6.90
N ARG A 43 -0.23 20.84 -6.66
CA ARG A 43 0.52 19.94 -7.55
C ARG A 43 -0.02 20.00 -8.98
N ASP A 44 -1.33 19.94 -9.16
CA ASP A 44 -1.95 19.93 -10.48
C ASP A 44 -1.86 21.28 -11.20
N ARG A 45 -1.85 22.40 -10.45
CA ARG A 45 -1.54 23.73 -11.02
C ARG A 45 -0.13 23.77 -11.56
N VAL A 46 0.85 23.30 -10.79
CA VAL A 46 2.27 23.28 -11.21
C VAL A 46 2.47 22.33 -12.39
N ARG A 47 1.83 21.16 -12.39
CA ARG A 47 1.86 20.23 -13.55
C ARG A 47 1.32 20.89 -14.82
N ARG A 48 0.22 21.65 -14.72
CA ARG A 48 -0.34 22.39 -15.85
C ARG A 48 0.60 23.51 -16.33
N ALA A 49 1.24 24.23 -15.41
CA ALA A 49 2.22 25.25 -15.75
C ALA A 49 3.45 24.64 -16.45
N TRP A 50 3.98 23.54 -15.93
CA TRP A 50 5.08 22.79 -16.56
C TRP A 50 4.72 22.33 -17.98
N ARG A 51 3.54 21.74 -18.17
CA ARG A 51 3.07 21.33 -19.51
C ARG A 51 2.92 22.49 -20.49
N ARG A 52 2.60 23.69 -20.01
CA ARG A 52 2.45 24.88 -20.87
C ARG A 52 3.77 25.55 -21.21
N HIS A 53 4.70 25.64 -20.25
CA HIS A 53 5.91 26.45 -20.39
C HIS A 53 7.18 25.62 -20.62
N GLY A 54 7.16 24.31 -20.37
CA GLY A 54 8.31 23.42 -20.56
C GLY A 54 9.53 23.69 -19.66
N LYS A 55 9.45 24.65 -18.72
CA LYS A 55 10.60 25.05 -17.90
C LYS A 55 10.97 23.99 -16.85
N PRO A 56 12.28 23.77 -16.60
CA PRO A 56 12.76 22.79 -15.62
C PRO A 56 12.35 23.16 -14.17
N GLU A 57 12.28 24.44 -13.84
CA GLU A 57 11.86 24.93 -12.51
C GLU A 57 10.47 24.41 -12.11
N PHE A 58 9.52 24.43 -13.04
CA PHE A 58 8.18 23.91 -12.79
C PHE A 58 8.17 22.40 -12.64
N TYR A 59 9.08 21.69 -13.31
CA TYR A 59 9.23 20.25 -13.14
C TYR A 59 9.78 19.89 -11.75
N GLU A 60 10.80 20.61 -11.27
CA GLU A 60 11.33 20.43 -9.91
C GLU A 60 10.29 20.75 -8.84
N ALA A 61 9.54 21.85 -9.00
CA ALA A 61 8.42 22.17 -8.12
C ALA A 61 7.34 21.09 -8.14
N PHE A 62 7.01 20.53 -9.32
CA PHE A 62 6.06 19.44 -9.45
C PHE A 62 6.54 18.18 -8.73
N LYS A 63 7.81 17.77 -8.89
CA LYS A 63 8.38 16.60 -8.21
C LYS A 63 8.28 16.74 -6.69
N ARG A 64 8.68 17.89 -6.14
CA ARG A 64 8.57 18.19 -4.70
C ARG A 64 7.13 18.07 -4.20
N LEU A 65 6.18 18.71 -4.88
CA LEU A 65 4.76 18.64 -4.50
C LEU A 65 4.16 17.24 -4.68
N ARG A 66 4.56 16.50 -5.71
CA ARG A 66 4.13 15.12 -5.92
C ARG A 66 4.55 14.25 -4.74
N ASN A 67 5.83 14.34 -4.35
CA ASN A 67 6.38 13.53 -3.26
C ASN A 67 5.75 13.92 -1.92
N LEU A 68 5.56 15.22 -1.66
CA LEU A 68 4.85 15.71 -0.49
C LEU A 68 3.43 15.14 -0.40
N VAL A 69 2.64 15.25 -1.47
CA VAL A 69 1.27 14.71 -1.52
C VAL A 69 1.26 13.20 -1.29
N GLN A 70 2.20 12.46 -1.90
CA GLN A 70 2.31 11.01 -1.70
C GLN A 70 2.63 10.65 -0.24
N SER A 71 3.58 11.36 0.37
CA SER A 71 3.92 11.19 1.79
C SER A 71 2.71 11.46 2.69
N GLN A 72 1.99 12.56 2.47
CA GLN A 72 0.79 12.89 3.26
C GLN A 72 -0.34 11.87 3.10
N ILE A 73 -0.54 11.34 1.89
CA ILE A 73 -1.54 10.28 1.67
C ILE A 73 -1.13 9.00 2.40
N ARG A 74 0.16 8.63 2.40
CA ARG A 74 0.65 7.45 3.12
C ARG A 74 0.45 7.60 4.63
N GLU A 75 0.87 8.74 5.18
CA GLU A 75 0.71 9.04 6.61
C GLU A 75 -0.77 9.05 7.02
N ALA A 76 -1.65 9.64 6.21
CA ALA A 76 -3.07 9.67 6.51
C ALA A 76 -3.72 8.28 6.45
N LYS A 77 -3.32 7.43 5.49
CA LYS A 77 -3.75 6.02 5.43
C LYS A 77 -3.30 5.25 6.65
N GLU A 78 -2.02 5.38 7.02
CA GLU A 78 -1.45 4.73 8.18
C GLU A 78 -2.21 5.12 9.45
N LYS A 79 -2.37 6.43 9.70
CA LYS A 79 -3.15 6.93 10.83
C LYS A 79 -4.57 6.39 10.85
N TYR A 80 -5.24 6.35 9.71
CA TYR A 80 -6.59 5.79 9.60
C TYR A 80 -6.64 4.31 9.99
N TYR A 81 -5.75 3.48 9.44
CA TYR A 81 -5.70 2.06 9.76
C TYR A 81 -5.30 1.79 11.21
N LEU A 82 -4.29 2.50 11.72
CA LEU A 82 -3.89 2.39 13.12
C LEU A 82 -5.04 2.76 14.05
N THR A 83 -5.80 3.81 13.73
CA THR A 83 -6.96 4.21 14.53
C THR A 83 -8.09 3.17 14.46
N ALA A 84 -8.35 2.61 13.28
CA ALA A 84 -9.37 1.56 13.10
C ALA A 84 -9.04 0.27 13.89
N LEU A 85 -7.76 -0.08 13.96
CA LEU A 85 -7.28 -1.26 14.67
C LEU A 85 -7.04 -1.00 16.17
N LYS A 86 -6.88 0.26 16.58
CA LYS A 86 -6.65 0.62 17.98
C LYS A 86 -7.86 0.22 18.83
N GLY A 87 -7.61 -0.54 19.89
CA GLY A 87 -8.65 -0.98 20.84
C GLY A 87 -9.37 -2.28 20.46
N LYS A 88 -9.03 -2.91 19.32
CA LYS A 88 -9.51 -4.25 18.99
C LYS A 88 -8.68 -5.27 19.76
N GLN A 89 -9.30 -5.98 20.70
CA GLN A 89 -8.66 -7.04 21.48
C GLN A 89 -9.08 -8.39 20.91
N GLY A 90 -8.12 -9.15 20.42
CA GLY A 90 -8.30 -10.54 20.00
C GLY A 90 -8.37 -10.77 18.47
N PRO A 91 -7.95 -11.96 18.00
CA PRO A 91 -7.83 -12.26 16.57
C PRO A 91 -9.14 -12.06 15.80
N SER A 92 -10.27 -12.55 16.32
CA SER A 92 -11.57 -12.46 15.64
C SER A 92 -11.99 -11.02 15.32
N SER A 93 -11.82 -10.11 16.30
CA SER A 93 -12.16 -8.71 16.12
C SER A 93 -11.24 -8.02 15.12
N THR A 94 -9.94 -8.34 15.12
CA THR A 94 -8.97 -7.80 14.17
C THR A 94 -9.24 -8.30 12.76
N TRP A 95 -9.49 -9.61 12.59
CA TRP A 95 -9.84 -10.20 11.29
C TRP A 95 -11.16 -9.63 10.74
N GLY A 96 -12.14 -9.37 11.60
CA GLY A 96 -13.38 -8.69 11.22
C GLY A 96 -13.14 -7.27 10.71
N GLU A 97 -12.31 -6.49 11.41
CA GLU A 97 -11.97 -5.13 10.99
C GLU A 97 -11.17 -5.11 9.68
N LEU A 98 -10.19 -6.02 9.51
CA LEU A 98 -9.42 -6.14 8.28
C LEU A 98 -10.31 -6.50 7.06
N LYS A 99 -11.36 -7.31 7.26
CA LYS A 99 -12.37 -7.59 6.24
C LYS A 99 -13.21 -6.36 5.93
N HIS A 100 -13.66 -5.64 6.95
CA HIS A 100 -14.42 -4.39 6.78
C HIS A 100 -13.63 -3.32 6.03
N LEU A 101 -12.32 -3.22 6.31
CA LEU A 101 -11.40 -2.33 5.60
C LEU A 101 -11.09 -2.79 4.16
N GLY A 102 -11.55 -3.98 3.74
CA GLY A 102 -11.30 -4.53 2.41
C GLY A 102 -9.83 -4.87 2.14
N LEU A 103 -9.01 -4.98 3.20
CA LEU A 103 -7.60 -5.36 3.10
C LEU A 103 -7.41 -6.84 2.84
N LEU A 104 -8.37 -7.64 3.30
CA LEU A 104 -8.49 -9.03 2.95
C LEU A 104 -9.37 -9.09 1.71
N GLY A 105 -8.77 -9.38 0.56
CA GLY A 105 -9.54 -9.74 -0.63
C GLY A 105 -10.49 -10.89 -0.31
N SER A 106 -11.50 -11.14 -1.15
CA SER A 106 -12.20 -12.42 -1.05
C SER A 106 -11.11 -13.49 -1.09
N LEU A 107 -10.89 -14.22 0.01
CA LEU A 107 -9.99 -15.35 0.01
C LEU A 107 -10.48 -16.18 -1.16
N ALA A 108 -9.73 -16.16 -2.27
CA ALA A 108 -9.83 -17.24 -3.23
C ALA A 108 -9.77 -18.48 -2.35
N LYS A 109 -10.70 -19.42 -2.52
CA LYS A 109 -10.59 -20.70 -1.84
C LYS A 109 -9.28 -21.29 -2.36
N ASN A 110 -8.17 -20.96 -1.72
CA ASN A 110 -6.90 -21.62 -1.86
C ASN A 110 -7.23 -23.00 -1.34
N ARG A 111 -7.68 -23.85 -2.26
CA ARG A 111 -7.56 -25.29 -2.09
C ARG A 111 -6.05 -25.50 -2.17
N CYS A 112 -5.37 -25.32 -1.05
CA CYS A 112 -4.05 -25.89 -0.89
C CYS A 112 -4.28 -27.38 -1.13
N ASN A 113 -3.96 -27.84 -2.34
CA ASN A 113 -4.19 -29.21 -2.79
C ASN A 113 -3.14 -30.17 -2.23
N PHE A 114 -2.29 -29.70 -1.34
CA PHE A 114 -1.26 -30.48 -0.68
C PHE A 114 -1.73 -30.85 0.72
N ASP A 115 -1.45 -32.09 1.10
CA ASP A 115 -1.66 -32.54 2.47
C ASP A 115 -0.73 -31.75 3.40
N LEU A 116 -1.31 -31.19 4.46
CA LEU A 116 -0.56 -30.43 5.45
C LEU A 116 0.49 -31.32 6.14
N ASN A 117 0.22 -32.61 6.27
CA ASN A 117 1.20 -33.54 6.86
C ASN A 117 2.36 -33.83 5.90
N GLU A 118 2.11 -33.94 4.60
CA GLU A 118 3.15 -34.10 3.57
C GLU A 118 4.05 -32.85 3.49
N LEU A 119 3.46 -31.67 3.57
CA LEU A 119 4.23 -30.43 3.62
C LEU A 119 5.06 -30.35 4.91
N ASN A 120 4.45 -30.67 6.06
CA ASN A 120 5.13 -30.61 7.36
C ASN A 120 6.27 -31.63 7.45
N SER A 121 6.09 -32.83 6.88
CA SER A 121 7.14 -33.86 6.80
C SER A 121 8.27 -33.45 5.87
N ALA A 122 7.97 -32.83 4.72
CA ALA A 122 8.99 -32.30 3.81
C ALA A 122 9.84 -31.20 4.49
N PHE A 123 9.23 -30.33 5.29
CA PHE A 123 9.94 -29.29 6.05
C PHE A 123 10.80 -29.87 7.18
N THR A 124 10.31 -30.86 7.93
CA THR A 124 11.12 -31.52 8.96
C THR A 124 12.23 -32.39 8.37
N SER A 125 12.01 -33.00 7.19
CA SER A 125 13.00 -33.85 6.51
C SER A 125 14.10 -33.05 5.81
N SER A 126 13.77 -31.87 5.27
CA SER A 126 14.76 -30.95 4.68
C SER A 126 15.62 -30.24 5.74
N SER A 127 15.10 -30.06 6.96
CA SER A 127 15.88 -29.47 8.07
C SER A 127 17.04 -30.34 8.55
N SER A 128 17.05 -31.65 8.29
CA SER A 128 18.17 -32.55 8.64
C SER A 128 19.27 -32.59 7.57
N GLN A 129 19.08 -31.92 6.43
CA GLN A 129 20.03 -31.95 5.31
C GLN A 129 20.92 -30.69 5.27
N TYR A 130 21.21 -30.13 6.43
CA TYR A 130 22.36 -29.26 6.62
C TYR A 130 23.46 -30.09 7.29
N PRO A 131 24.70 -30.12 6.78
CA PRO A 131 25.81 -30.64 7.58
C PRO A 131 25.82 -29.85 8.88
N GLU A 132 25.87 -30.53 10.03
CA GLU A 132 25.83 -29.97 11.38
C GLU A 132 26.34 -28.52 11.43
N VAL A 133 25.43 -27.57 11.29
CA VAL A 133 25.74 -26.19 11.63
C VAL A 133 25.73 -26.20 13.15
N ARG A 134 26.92 -26.00 13.73
CA ARG A 134 27.10 -25.85 15.18
C ARG A 134 25.96 -25.03 15.75
N PRO A 135 25.37 -25.42 16.89
CA PRO A 135 24.17 -24.82 17.42
C PRO A 135 24.35 -23.31 17.62
N VAL A 136 23.76 -22.51 16.74
CA VAL A 136 23.73 -21.03 16.84
C VAL A 136 22.89 -20.57 18.05
N HIS A 137 22.12 -21.49 18.65
CA HIS A 137 21.29 -21.21 19.82
C HIS A 137 22.05 -21.04 21.14
N SER A 138 23.39 -21.16 21.18
CA SER A 138 24.17 -20.72 22.35
C SER A 138 24.78 -19.31 22.22
N ALA A 139 24.50 -18.57 21.14
CA ALA A 139 25.16 -17.27 20.89
C ALA A 139 24.28 -16.03 21.06
N LEU A 140 22.96 -16.16 21.23
CA LEU A 140 22.10 -14.97 21.41
C LEU A 140 21.92 -14.54 22.87
N CYS A 141 22.54 -15.24 23.82
CA CYS A 141 22.62 -14.85 25.22
C CYS A 141 24.05 -14.93 25.73
N SER A 142 24.96 -14.11 25.21
CA SER A 142 26.24 -13.81 25.89
C SER A 142 26.80 -12.47 25.44
N SER A 143 26.63 -11.47 26.30
CA SER A 143 27.36 -10.20 26.43
C SER A 143 27.53 -9.23 25.23
N PRO A 144 27.53 -7.89 25.48
CA PRO A 144 27.57 -6.84 24.46
C PRO A 144 28.96 -6.57 23.85
N GLY A 145 29.72 -7.61 23.48
CA GLY A 145 31.17 -7.45 23.26
C GLY A 145 31.80 -7.99 21.97
N ASP A 146 31.11 -8.79 21.16
CA ASP A 146 31.79 -9.50 20.05
C ASP A 146 30.92 -9.54 18.79
N LEU A 147 30.96 -8.45 18.01
CA LEU A 147 30.52 -8.46 16.62
C LEU A 147 31.74 -8.85 15.79
N GLY A 148 31.83 -10.14 15.44
CA GLY A 148 32.74 -10.61 14.41
C GLY A 148 32.61 -9.74 13.15
N GLN A 149 33.74 -9.36 12.58
CA GLN A 149 33.82 -8.48 11.41
C GLN A 149 32.92 -9.00 10.29
N PHE A 150 31.87 -8.23 9.99
CA PHE A 150 31.06 -8.43 8.80
C PHE A 150 31.91 -8.01 7.60
N ASP A 151 32.37 -8.99 6.83
CA ASP A 151 33.06 -8.74 5.57
C ASP A 151 32.04 -8.61 4.43
N GLU A 152 31.91 -7.39 3.90
CA GLU A 152 31.02 -7.08 2.78
C GLU A 152 31.42 -7.79 1.48
N THR A 153 32.60 -8.43 1.43
CA THR A 153 33.07 -9.16 0.25
C THR A 153 32.64 -10.62 0.21
N ASP A 154 32.11 -11.17 1.31
CA ASP A 154 31.68 -12.56 1.36
C ASP A 154 30.31 -12.76 0.72
N PHE A 155 30.23 -13.76 -0.16
CA PHE A 155 29.02 -14.08 -0.88
C PHE A 155 28.30 -15.25 -0.18
N PHE A 156 27.21 -14.93 0.52
CA PHE A 156 26.57 -15.83 1.49
C PHE A 156 25.58 -16.85 0.91
N PHE A 157 25.39 -16.92 -0.41
CA PHE A 157 24.52 -17.93 -1.02
C PHE A 157 25.37 -19.07 -1.58
N ALA A 158 25.42 -20.19 -0.86
CA ALA A 158 26.17 -21.38 -1.28
C ALA A 158 25.69 -21.93 -2.64
N ASP A 159 24.39 -21.80 -2.92
CA ASP A 159 23.74 -22.41 -4.07
C ASP A 159 23.68 -21.50 -5.32
N ILE A 160 24.12 -20.25 -5.19
CA ILE A 160 24.03 -19.26 -6.27
C ILE A 160 25.44 -18.78 -6.57
N LEU A 161 26.06 -19.20 -7.67
CA LEU A 161 27.36 -18.65 -8.01
C LEU A 161 27.21 -17.19 -8.48
N PRO A 162 28.14 -16.27 -8.13
CA PRO A 162 28.14 -14.89 -8.62
C PRO A 162 28.07 -14.79 -10.16
N LYS A 163 28.56 -15.81 -10.86
CA LYS A 163 28.49 -15.93 -12.32
C LYS A 163 27.03 -16.05 -12.80
N THR A 164 26.22 -16.85 -12.12
CA THR A 164 24.80 -17.06 -12.45
C THR A 164 23.99 -15.77 -12.37
N ILE A 165 24.30 -14.90 -11.40
CA ILE A 165 23.67 -13.58 -11.27
C ILE A 165 24.07 -12.68 -12.43
N ARG A 166 25.36 -12.69 -12.80
CA ARG A 166 25.88 -11.87 -13.91
C ARG A 166 25.24 -12.26 -15.23
N ASP A 167 25.09 -13.55 -15.50
CA ASP A 167 24.46 -14.06 -16.72
C ASP A 167 22.97 -13.68 -16.79
N TYR A 168 22.30 -13.61 -15.63
CA TYR A 168 20.90 -13.16 -15.55
C TYR A 168 20.71 -11.66 -15.80
N LEU A 169 21.67 -10.83 -15.40
CA LEU A 169 21.59 -9.36 -15.57
C LEU A 169 21.95 -8.91 -16.99
N GLN A 170 22.54 -9.78 -17.81
CA GLN A 170 22.90 -9.50 -19.21
C GLN A 170 21.83 -9.95 -20.21
N ARG A 171 20.75 -10.60 -19.76
CA ARG A 171 19.54 -10.89 -20.55
C ARG A 171 18.51 -9.78 -20.39
#